data_AF-A0A7W1T9T4-F1
#
_entry.id   AF-A0A7W1T9T4-F1
#
_cell.length_a   1.000
_cell.length_b   1.000
_cell.length_c   1.000
_cell.angle_alpha   90.00
_cell.angle_beta   90.00
_cell.angle_gamma   90.00
#
_symmetry.space_group_name_H-M   'P 1'
#
loop_
_entity.id
_entity.type
_entity.pdbx_description
1 polymer ?
#
loop_
_entity_poly.entity_id
_entity_poly.type
_entity_poly.pdbx_seq_one_letter_code
_entity_poly.pdbx_strand_id
1 'polypeptide(L)'
;MITVLTALLFGGMVAWLCARRPWIAVMLSFLLIAYSWRVLSCTYLDLAGPVYSRQLGADVGAGWSSLSIALADALSLAAMVLVFMAFSRAQRRAAPPLRAWSGAAEKRLRDLAAWTLIGMAACLHIEMFSRGIVPLFEGMERYEYRDHFAGPLHLILMKYGQAIAGVLGLFFFIGKARDQGADYRCLLALGLIYLHLLLAGHRFSAFYSYTCFFLLAVGAVAVGVESSRSMAGSGPAILGMQERRMIGVSILLAVALAVAGIANSYMVVRADDEESSQDRIVERVLVQQGEMWYQTHQRVFLDAGQNEALTYDKLFNDPIDPTFNTSIQYLMEESLGSEEARRVLEQGTQYAGGYPEILFELGGQVGGFALVFLTSCATALLCWVLIRATMGGCLFTAVGAIFVIHVVMVLHIGGMLNFLIHSTFFMKLALMLLAMAWEFRDQRRRKAAISSPFPSEQSA
;
A
#
# COMPACT_ATOMS: atom_id res chain seq x y z
N MET A 1 -25.25 -13.72 -15.49
CA MET A 1 -25.27 -14.65 -14.33
C MET A 1 -23.86 -14.93 -13.81
N ILE A 2 -22.91 -15.36 -14.65
CA ILE A 2 -21.52 -15.65 -14.26
C ILE A 2 -20.84 -14.46 -13.57
N THR A 3 -20.89 -13.27 -14.18
CA THR A 3 -20.34 -12.02 -13.64
C THR A 3 -20.80 -11.71 -12.21
N VAL A 4 -22.11 -11.81 -11.97
CA VAL A 4 -22.71 -11.56 -10.64
C VAL A 4 -22.25 -12.60 -9.63
N LEU A 5 -22.24 -13.89 -10.02
CA LEU A 5 -21.76 -14.96 -9.15
C LEU A 5 -20.30 -14.77 -8.76
N THR A 6 -19.44 -14.41 -9.72
CA THR A 6 -18.02 -14.09 -9.47
C THR A 6 -17.86 -12.98 -8.45
N ALA A 7 -18.56 -11.84 -8.64
CA ALA A 7 -18.50 -10.72 -7.72
C ALA A 7 -18.98 -11.10 -6.31
N LEU A 8 -20.04 -11.90 -6.20
CA LEU A 8 -20.55 -12.40 -4.92
C LEU A 8 -19.57 -13.35 -4.24
N LEU A 9 -18.91 -14.25 -4.98
CA LEU A 9 -17.90 -15.16 -4.44
C LEU A 9 -16.67 -14.40 -3.94
N PHE A 10 -16.16 -13.45 -4.73
CA PHE A 10 -15.05 -12.60 -4.33
C PHE A 10 -15.40 -11.77 -3.08
N GLY A 11 -16.57 -11.11 -3.10
CA GLY A 11 -17.08 -10.35 -1.96
C GLY A 11 -17.26 -11.22 -0.71
N GLY A 12 -17.74 -12.46 -0.88
CA GLY A 12 -17.85 -13.46 0.19
C GLY A 12 -16.51 -13.84 0.79
N MET A 13 -15.47 -14.00 -0.03
CA MET A 13 -14.10 -14.26 0.43
C MET A 13 -13.52 -13.06 1.21
N VAL A 14 -13.72 -11.83 0.72
CA VAL A 14 -13.30 -10.61 1.43
C VAL A 14 -14.05 -10.48 2.76
N ALA A 15 -15.36 -10.69 2.78
CA ALA A 15 -16.17 -10.68 4.00
C ALA A 15 -15.72 -11.77 4.99
N TRP A 16 -15.43 -12.98 4.50
CA TRP A 16 -14.87 -14.05 5.31
C TRP A 16 -13.53 -13.66 5.93
N LEU A 17 -12.64 -13.03 5.16
CA LEU A 17 -11.33 -12.59 5.65
C LEU A 17 -11.49 -11.52 6.73
N CYS A 18 -12.36 -10.52 6.51
CA CYS A 18 -12.67 -9.48 7.49
C CYS A 18 -13.27 -10.05 8.78
N ALA A 19 -14.16 -11.05 8.67
CA ALA A 19 -14.84 -11.64 9.83
C ALA A 19 -13.95 -12.63 10.61
N ARG A 20 -13.16 -13.46 9.91
CA ARG A 20 -12.37 -14.55 10.52
C ARG A 20 -10.92 -14.17 10.80
N ARG A 21 -10.36 -13.20 10.07
CA ARG A 21 -8.96 -12.78 10.15
C ARG A 21 -8.84 -11.24 10.10
N PRO A 22 -9.51 -10.51 11.00
CA PRO A 22 -9.64 -9.06 10.91
C PRO A 22 -8.30 -8.33 10.87
N TRP A 23 -7.28 -8.80 11.61
CA TRP A 23 -5.96 -8.14 11.61
C TRP A 23 -5.16 -8.36 10.34
N ILE A 24 -5.32 -9.52 9.68
CA ILE A 24 -4.76 -9.75 8.35
C ILE A 24 -5.48 -8.82 7.35
N ALA A 25 -6.81 -8.69 7.47
CA ALA A 25 -7.57 -7.77 6.63
C ALA A 25 -7.15 -6.30 6.83
N VAL A 26 -6.93 -5.85 8.07
CA VAL A 26 -6.41 -4.51 8.38
C VAL A 26 -5.01 -4.32 7.76
N MET A 27 -4.13 -5.30 7.91
CA MET A 27 -2.78 -5.25 7.35
C MET A 27 -2.79 -5.19 5.82
N LEU A 28 -3.69 -5.95 5.18
CA LEU A 28 -3.88 -6.00 3.73
C LEU A 28 -4.93 -4.99 3.22
N SER A 29 -5.34 -4.03 4.04
CA SER A 29 -6.44 -3.10 3.72
C SER A 29 -6.22 -2.34 2.41
N PHE A 30 -4.96 -1.97 2.13
CA PHE A 30 -4.57 -1.37 0.85
C PHE A 30 -4.99 -2.25 -0.32
N LEU A 31 -4.57 -3.52 -0.32
CA LEU A 31 -4.87 -4.47 -1.40
C LEU A 31 -6.35 -4.83 -1.46
N LEU A 32 -7.00 -5.05 -0.31
CA LEU A 32 -8.41 -5.43 -0.27
C LEU A 32 -9.30 -4.36 -0.89
N ILE A 33 -9.04 -3.09 -0.60
CA ILE A 33 -9.81 -1.98 -1.18
C ILE A 33 -9.53 -1.89 -2.68
N ALA A 34 -8.27 -1.97 -3.10
CA ALA A 34 -7.89 -1.89 -4.52
C ALA A 34 -8.52 -3.04 -5.35
N TYR A 35 -8.38 -4.28 -4.90
CA TYR A 35 -8.96 -5.46 -5.57
C TYR A 35 -10.48 -5.40 -5.60
N SER A 36 -11.12 -5.05 -4.47
CA SER A 36 -12.58 -4.94 -4.42
C SER A 36 -13.10 -3.88 -5.38
N TRP A 37 -12.42 -2.73 -5.48
CA TRP A 37 -12.80 -1.67 -6.40
C TRP A 37 -12.65 -2.15 -7.86
N ARG A 38 -11.56 -2.82 -8.20
CA ARG A 38 -11.33 -3.27 -9.58
C ARG A 38 -12.27 -4.40 -10.01
N VAL A 39 -12.55 -5.36 -9.13
CA VAL A 39 -13.58 -6.37 -9.38
C VAL A 39 -14.95 -5.72 -9.55
N LEU A 40 -15.29 -4.73 -8.73
CA LEU A 40 -16.55 -3.98 -8.87
C LEU A 40 -16.62 -3.23 -10.21
N SER A 41 -15.54 -2.56 -10.61
CA SER A 41 -15.44 -1.85 -11.89
C SER A 41 -15.58 -2.80 -13.08
N CYS A 42 -14.85 -3.92 -13.11
CA CYS A 42 -14.98 -4.91 -14.19
C CYS A 42 -16.37 -5.57 -14.20
N THR A 43 -16.98 -5.80 -13.03
CA THR A 43 -18.35 -6.29 -12.92
C THR A 43 -19.34 -5.28 -13.52
N TYR A 44 -19.14 -3.99 -13.28
CA TYR A 44 -19.94 -2.94 -13.89
C TYR A 44 -19.77 -2.94 -15.42
N LEU A 45 -18.53 -2.96 -15.93
CA LEU A 45 -18.24 -3.00 -17.37
C LEU A 45 -18.84 -4.24 -18.06
N ASP A 46 -18.75 -5.41 -17.43
CA ASP A 46 -19.35 -6.64 -17.97
C ASP A 46 -20.89 -6.59 -18.01
N LEU A 47 -21.55 -5.90 -17.06
CA LEU A 47 -23.02 -5.84 -16.94
C LEU A 47 -23.65 -4.67 -17.72
N ALA A 48 -22.99 -3.51 -17.73
CA ALA A 48 -23.48 -2.28 -18.33
C ALA A 48 -22.86 -2.00 -19.71
N GLY A 49 -21.81 -2.74 -20.07
CA GLY A 49 -21.09 -2.56 -21.33
C GLY A 49 -21.94 -2.85 -22.57
N PRO A 50 -21.54 -2.32 -23.74
CA PRO A 50 -20.38 -1.46 -23.96
C PRO A 50 -20.59 -0.05 -23.37
N VAL A 51 -19.58 0.45 -22.65
CA VAL A 51 -19.53 1.81 -22.10
C VAL A 51 -18.34 2.52 -22.75
N TYR A 52 -18.55 3.72 -23.28
CA TYR A 52 -17.47 4.51 -23.86
C TYR A 52 -16.52 5.02 -22.78
N SER A 53 -15.26 4.57 -22.81
CA SER A 53 -14.18 5.14 -21.99
C SER A 53 -13.61 6.36 -22.71
N ARG A 54 -13.70 7.54 -22.09
CA ARG A 54 -13.17 8.77 -22.70
C ARG A 54 -11.67 8.84 -22.60
N GLN A 55 -11.08 8.17 -21.61
CA GLN A 55 -9.63 8.05 -21.54
C GLN A 55 -9.15 7.27 -22.77
N LEU A 56 -9.67 6.05 -22.97
CA LEU A 56 -9.26 5.19 -24.08
C LEU A 56 -9.76 5.64 -25.45
N GLY A 57 -10.79 6.48 -25.50
CA GLY A 57 -11.47 6.83 -26.76
C GLY A 57 -12.16 5.63 -27.42
N ALA A 58 -12.55 4.63 -26.63
CA ALA A 58 -13.06 3.35 -27.11
C ALA A 58 -14.12 2.77 -26.17
N ASP A 59 -14.98 1.92 -26.73
CA ASP A 59 -15.97 1.17 -25.95
C ASP A 59 -15.32 0.02 -25.17
N VAL A 60 -15.61 -0.04 -23.88
CA VAL A 60 -15.15 -1.09 -22.96
C VAL A 60 -16.33 -1.88 -22.38
N GLY A 61 -16.13 -3.18 -22.18
CA GLY A 61 -17.24 -4.11 -21.99
C GLY A 61 -18.04 -4.35 -23.29
N ALA A 62 -19.09 -5.18 -23.30
CA ALA A 62 -19.48 -6.16 -22.30
C ALA A 62 -18.58 -7.41 -22.32
N GLY A 63 -18.77 -8.34 -21.39
CA GLY A 63 -18.01 -9.60 -21.42
C GLY A 63 -17.99 -10.35 -20.10
N TRP A 64 -16.88 -11.06 -19.88
CA TRP A 64 -16.60 -11.86 -18.68
C TRP A 64 -15.24 -11.50 -18.06
N SER A 65 -14.76 -10.28 -18.29
CA SER A 65 -13.48 -9.80 -17.79
C SER A 65 -13.40 -9.79 -16.26
N SER A 66 -14.55 -9.66 -15.58
CA SER A 66 -14.66 -9.73 -14.12
C SER A 66 -14.29 -11.11 -13.55
N LEU A 67 -14.49 -12.20 -14.32
CA LEU A 67 -14.15 -13.56 -13.89
C LEU A 67 -12.64 -13.72 -13.72
N SER A 68 -11.88 -13.33 -14.73
CA SER A 68 -10.43 -13.48 -14.76
C SER A 68 -9.73 -12.57 -13.75
N ILE A 69 -10.18 -11.32 -13.59
CA ILE A 69 -9.63 -10.42 -12.55
C ILE A 69 -9.96 -10.91 -11.14
N ALA A 70 -11.20 -11.33 -10.88
CA ALA A 70 -11.58 -11.84 -9.56
C ALA A 70 -10.83 -13.12 -9.22
N LEU A 71 -10.53 -13.97 -10.21
CA LEU A 71 -9.70 -15.15 -10.01
C LEU A 71 -8.26 -14.77 -9.68
N ALA A 72 -7.67 -13.80 -10.38
CA ALA A 72 -6.32 -13.32 -10.12
C ALA A 72 -6.21 -12.69 -8.71
N ASP A 73 -7.16 -11.83 -8.34
CA ASP A 73 -7.19 -11.20 -7.03
C ASP A 73 -7.49 -12.21 -5.90
N ALA A 74 -8.35 -13.20 -6.15
CA ALA A 74 -8.57 -14.30 -5.22
C ALA A 74 -7.35 -15.19 -5.03
N LEU A 75 -6.63 -15.49 -6.11
CA LEU A 75 -5.37 -16.22 -6.05
C LEU A 75 -4.32 -15.45 -5.26
N SER A 76 -4.22 -14.13 -5.48
CA SER A 76 -3.34 -13.24 -4.72
C SER A 76 -3.65 -13.30 -3.22
N LEU A 77 -4.91 -13.10 -2.82
CA LEU A 77 -5.34 -13.15 -1.42
C LEU A 77 -5.14 -14.53 -0.81
N ALA A 78 -5.46 -15.60 -1.54
CA ALA A 78 -5.24 -16.97 -1.09
C ALA A 78 -3.75 -17.25 -0.84
N ALA A 79 -2.87 -16.85 -1.75
CA ALA A 79 -1.43 -16.99 -1.59
C ALA A 79 -0.93 -16.30 -0.31
N MET A 80 -1.37 -15.06 -0.07
CA MET A 80 -0.98 -14.33 1.14
C MET A 80 -1.50 -15.01 2.41
N VAL A 81 -2.76 -15.44 2.43
CA VAL A 81 -3.37 -16.14 3.57
C VAL A 81 -2.65 -17.46 3.84
N LEU A 82 -2.33 -18.25 2.81
CA LEU A 82 -1.59 -19.51 2.94
C LEU A 82 -0.21 -19.29 3.54
N VAL A 83 0.51 -18.26 3.09
CA VAL A 83 1.81 -17.87 3.64
C VAL A 83 1.68 -17.49 5.12
N PHE A 84 0.72 -16.65 5.50
CA PHE A 84 0.48 -16.32 6.91
C PHE A 84 0.11 -17.55 7.74
N MET A 85 -0.69 -18.47 7.20
CA MET A 85 -1.05 -19.71 7.89
C MET A 85 0.17 -20.61 8.11
N ALA A 86 0.98 -20.85 7.08
CA ALA A 86 2.19 -21.65 7.16
C ALA A 86 3.17 -21.09 8.20
N PHE A 87 3.39 -19.78 8.16
CA PHE A 87 4.31 -19.12 9.08
C PHE A 87 3.78 -18.99 10.50
N SER A 88 2.46 -18.81 10.69
CA SER A 88 1.87 -18.82 12.03
C SER A 88 2.09 -20.16 12.75
N ARG A 89 2.03 -21.29 12.02
CA ARG A 89 2.35 -22.62 12.56
C ARG A 89 3.83 -22.75 12.90
N ALA A 90 4.72 -22.25 12.04
CA ALA A 90 6.15 -22.24 12.30
C ALA A 90 6.52 -21.37 13.52
N GLN A 91 5.88 -20.21 13.66
CA GLN A 91 6.07 -19.30 14.78
C GLN A 91 5.62 -19.92 16.10
N ARG A 92 4.50 -20.66 16.14
CA ARG A 92 4.08 -21.41 17.35
C ARG A 92 5.13 -22.40 17.83
N ARG A 93 5.95 -22.95 16.94
CA ARG A 93 7.01 -23.91 17.28
C ARG A 93 8.32 -23.25 17.72
N ALA A 94 8.53 -21.98 17.35
CA ALA A 94 9.82 -21.31 17.47
C ALA A 94 9.77 -19.94 18.17
N ALA A 95 8.61 -19.55 18.73
CA ALA A 95 8.40 -18.21 19.28
C ALA A 95 9.42 -17.95 20.40
N PRO A 96 10.35 -16.98 20.23
CA PRO A 96 10.97 -16.38 21.39
C PRO A 96 9.86 -15.73 22.22
N PRO A 97 9.92 -15.78 23.57
CA PRO A 97 8.98 -15.02 24.38
C PRO A 97 9.02 -13.56 23.91
N LEU A 98 7.85 -12.90 23.90
CA LEU A 98 7.72 -11.45 23.82
C LEU A 98 8.70 -10.85 24.82
N ARG A 99 9.92 -10.55 24.38
CA ARG A 99 10.94 -10.05 25.27
C ARG A 99 10.67 -8.58 25.41
N ALA A 100 10.37 -8.17 26.63
CA ALA A 100 10.42 -6.80 27.03
C ALA A 100 11.84 -6.26 26.77
N TRP A 101 12.06 -5.70 25.57
CA TRP A 101 12.96 -4.57 25.44
C TRP A 101 12.26 -3.40 26.15
N SER A 102 12.34 -3.39 27.47
CA SER A 102 11.84 -2.34 28.34
C SER A 102 13.04 -1.61 28.92
N GLY A 103 13.72 -0.85 28.05
CA GLY A 103 14.86 -0.02 28.45
C GLY A 103 14.57 1.46 28.19
N ALA A 104 15.16 2.32 29.02
CA ALA A 104 15.07 3.78 28.84
C ALA A 104 15.53 4.24 27.44
N ALA A 105 16.50 3.53 26.83
CA ALA A 105 17.01 3.82 25.49
C ALA A 105 15.94 3.68 24.40
N GLU A 106 15.04 2.71 24.51
CA GLU A 106 13.98 2.54 23.51
C GLU A 106 12.88 3.59 23.66
N LYS A 107 12.47 3.87 24.90
CA LYS A 107 11.53 4.96 25.14
C LYS A 107 12.07 6.26 24.57
N ARG A 108 13.35 6.56 24.78
CA ARG A 108 14.04 7.69 24.16
C ARG A 108 14.02 7.64 22.63
N LEU A 109 14.24 6.47 22.02
CA LEU A 109 14.19 6.34 20.56
C LEU A 109 12.78 6.57 20.01
N ARG A 110 11.74 6.05 20.67
CA ARG A 110 10.34 6.30 20.31
C ARG A 110 9.99 7.77 20.48
N ASP A 111 10.39 8.38 21.59
CA ASP A 111 10.20 9.80 21.86
C ASP A 111 10.88 10.65 20.78
N LEU A 112 12.14 10.34 20.44
CA LEU A 112 12.90 11.02 19.40
C LEU A 112 12.22 10.87 18.04
N ALA A 113 11.80 9.66 17.67
CA ALA A 113 11.13 9.40 16.40
C ALA A 113 9.81 10.17 16.29
N ALA A 114 8.97 10.13 17.32
CA ALA A 114 7.70 10.85 17.36
C ALA A 114 7.90 12.36 17.22
N TRP A 115 8.84 12.95 17.98
CA TRP A 115 9.13 14.38 17.89
C TRP A 115 9.77 14.78 16.57
N THR A 116 10.62 13.93 15.99
CA THR A 116 11.20 14.17 14.66
C THR A 116 10.10 14.21 13.59
N LEU A 117 9.12 13.30 13.66
CA LEU A 117 8.02 13.24 12.71
C LEU A 117 7.03 14.41 12.88
N ILE A 118 6.76 14.85 14.12
CA ILE A 118 5.99 16.07 14.38
C ILE A 118 6.76 17.30 13.85
N GLY A 119 8.07 17.39 14.12
CA GLY A 119 8.92 18.47 13.63
C GLY A 119 8.93 18.54 12.11
N MET A 120 9.08 17.40 11.43
CA MET A 120 8.97 17.32 9.97
C MET A 120 7.59 17.79 9.47
N ALA A 121 6.51 17.37 10.12
CA ALA A 121 5.16 17.81 9.78
C ALA A 121 4.96 19.32 9.99
N ALA A 122 5.51 19.90 11.07
CA ALA A 122 5.49 21.35 11.28
C ALA A 122 6.31 22.11 10.22
N CYS A 123 7.51 21.62 9.90
CA CYS A 123 8.36 22.20 8.87
C CYS A 123 7.71 22.18 7.49
N LEU A 124 6.92 21.16 7.16
CA LEU A 124 6.13 21.10 5.92
C LEU A 124 5.14 22.28 5.80
N HIS A 125 4.46 22.61 6.89
CA HIS A 125 3.53 23.75 6.89
C HIS A 125 4.28 25.08 6.81
N ILE A 126 5.37 25.22 7.57
CA ILE A 126 6.23 26.42 7.51
C ILE A 126 6.75 26.62 6.09
N GLU A 127 7.23 25.56 5.43
CA GLU A 127 7.70 25.61 4.05
C GLU A 127 6.59 26.07 3.10
N MET A 128 5.38 25.50 3.18
CA MET A 128 4.23 25.91 2.37
C MET A 128 3.89 27.39 2.57
N PHE A 129 3.73 27.83 3.83
CA PHE A 129 3.37 29.21 4.13
C PHE A 129 4.49 30.20 3.77
N SER A 130 5.76 29.82 3.90
CA SER A 130 6.90 30.67 3.53
C SER A 130 6.97 30.96 2.03
N ARG A 131 6.39 30.08 1.20
CA ARG A 131 6.30 30.26 -0.25
C ARG A 131 5.10 31.09 -0.68
N GLY A 132 4.17 31.36 0.23
CA GLY A 132 3.02 32.24 0.01
C GLY A 132 1.91 31.66 -0.87
N ILE A 133 2.00 30.40 -1.30
CA ILE A 133 1.01 29.75 -2.18
C ILE A 133 0.45 28.52 -1.47
N VAL A 134 -0.86 28.53 -1.25
CA VAL A 134 -1.61 27.42 -0.66
C VAL A 134 -2.58 26.88 -1.71
N PRO A 135 -2.29 25.72 -2.35
CA PRO A 135 -3.04 25.23 -3.51
C PRO A 135 -4.55 25.13 -3.29
N LEU A 136 -4.98 24.74 -2.10
CA LEU A 136 -6.40 24.64 -1.75
C LEU A 136 -7.14 25.98 -1.91
N PHE A 137 -6.51 27.09 -1.52
CA PHE A 137 -7.13 28.42 -1.57
C PHE A 137 -7.00 29.08 -2.95
N GLU A 138 -5.96 28.72 -3.69
CA GLU A 138 -5.72 29.22 -5.05
C GLU A 138 -6.47 28.42 -6.13
N GLY A 139 -7.18 27.35 -5.77
CA GLY A 139 -7.83 26.46 -6.74
C GLY A 139 -6.83 25.72 -7.65
N MET A 140 -5.57 25.63 -7.24
CA MET A 140 -4.46 25.09 -8.03
C MET A 140 -4.46 23.55 -8.05
N GLU A 141 -4.13 22.95 -9.19
CA GLU A 141 -3.94 21.50 -9.24
C GLU A 141 -2.64 21.07 -8.52
N ARG A 142 -2.68 19.91 -7.87
CA ARG A 142 -1.55 19.40 -7.06
C ARG A 142 -0.23 19.25 -7.85
N TYR A 143 -0.30 18.97 -9.14
CA TYR A 143 0.88 18.74 -9.98
C TYR A 143 1.56 20.07 -10.31
N GLU A 144 0.77 21.10 -10.61
CA GLU A 144 1.26 22.46 -10.79
C GLU A 144 1.97 22.97 -9.54
N TYR A 145 1.38 22.74 -8.35
CA TYR A 145 2.07 23.04 -7.09
C TYR A 145 3.38 22.27 -6.97
N ARG A 146 3.37 20.96 -7.23
CA ARG A 146 4.56 20.10 -7.12
C ARG A 146 5.71 20.58 -8.02
N ASP A 147 5.41 20.99 -9.24
CA ASP A 147 6.41 21.25 -10.26
C ASP A 147 6.97 22.68 -10.20
N HIS A 148 6.14 23.66 -9.79
CA HIS A 148 6.52 25.06 -9.78
C HIS A 148 6.78 25.63 -8.38
N PHE A 149 6.11 25.10 -7.35
CA PHE A 149 6.04 25.76 -6.05
C PHE A 149 6.42 24.87 -4.86
N ALA A 150 6.47 23.55 -4.99
CA ALA A 150 6.75 22.68 -3.87
C ALA A 150 8.21 22.80 -3.40
N GLY A 151 8.40 22.75 -2.09
CA GLY A 151 9.72 22.67 -1.51
C GLY A 151 10.23 21.24 -1.30
N PRO A 152 11.53 21.10 -0.97
CA PRO A 152 12.16 19.80 -0.78
C PRO A 152 11.42 18.91 0.23
N LEU A 153 10.83 19.45 1.31
CA LEU A 153 10.11 18.60 2.26
C LEU A 153 8.82 18.06 1.65
N HIS A 154 8.06 18.88 0.92
CA HIS A 154 6.89 18.40 0.18
C HIS A 154 7.29 17.29 -0.81
N LEU A 155 8.38 17.45 -1.56
CA LEU A 155 8.87 16.43 -2.50
C LEU A 155 9.28 15.13 -1.79
N ILE A 156 9.92 15.22 -0.63
CA ILE A 156 10.25 14.06 0.22
C ILE A 156 8.97 13.37 0.68
N LEU A 157 7.97 14.12 1.12
CA LEU A 157 6.66 13.58 1.53
C LEU A 157 5.97 12.89 0.35
N MET A 158 5.99 13.47 -0.85
CA MET A 158 5.40 12.82 -2.03
C MET A 158 6.09 11.50 -2.38
N LYS A 159 7.41 11.44 -2.18
CA LYS A 159 8.20 10.24 -2.49
C LYS A 159 8.09 9.14 -1.43
N TYR A 160 7.98 9.49 -0.15
CA TYR A 160 8.09 8.53 0.96
C TYR A 160 6.91 8.54 1.93
N GLY A 161 5.88 9.35 1.70
CA GLY A 161 4.82 9.61 2.68
C GLY A 161 4.03 8.38 3.07
N GLN A 162 3.81 7.42 2.16
CA GLN A 162 3.22 6.12 2.50
C GLN A 162 4.11 5.33 3.47
N ALA A 163 5.42 5.24 3.21
CA ALA A 163 6.35 4.58 4.13
C ALA A 163 6.43 5.30 5.48
N ILE A 164 6.42 6.65 5.49
CA ILE A 164 6.37 7.46 6.71
C ILE A 164 5.08 7.17 7.49
N ALA A 165 3.93 7.08 6.83
CA ALA A 165 2.68 6.70 7.49
C ALA A 165 2.75 5.30 8.10
N GLY A 166 3.41 4.35 7.42
CA GLY A 166 3.71 3.03 7.99
C GLY A 166 4.60 3.09 9.23
N VAL A 167 5.64 3.93 9.22
CA VAL A 167 6.51 4.15 10.38
C VAL A 167 5.75 4.79 11.54
N LEU A 168 4.84 5.74 11.27
CA LEU A 168 3.93 6.31 12.26
C LEU A 168 3.02 5.23 12.87
N GLY A 169 2.47 4.34 12.04
CA GLY A 169 1.65 3.22 12.50
C GLY A 169 2.42 2.24 13.39
N LEU A 170 3.69 1.98 13.04
CA LEU A 170 4.59 1.15 13.82
C LEU A 170 4.83 1.77 15.20
N PHE A 171 5.26 3.03 15.28
CA PHE A 171 5.55 3.69 16.55
C PHE A 171 4.30 3.96 17.39
N PHE A 172 3.15 4.20 16.76
CA PHE A 172 1.86 4.32 17.45
C PHE A 172 1.56 3.07 18.28
N PHE A 173 1.81 1.89 17.72
CA PHE A 173 1.30 0.64 18.27
C PHE A 173 2.35 -0.30 18.87
N ILE A 174 3.64 -0.09 18.61
CA ILE A 174 4.73 -0.91 19.17
C ILE A 174 4.77 -0.87 20.71
N GLY A 175 4.38 0.27 21.31
CA GLY A 175 4.26 0.39 22.77
C GLY A 175 3.20 -0.55 23.34
N LYS A 176 2.09 -0.78 22.63
CA LYS A 176 1.02 -1.69 23.06
C LYS A 176 1.42 -3.16 23.00
N ALA A 177 2.23 -3.55 22.02
CA ALA A 177 2.79 -4.91 21.98
C ALA A 177 3.67 -5.22 23.21
N ARG A 178 4.02 -4.19 24.00
CA ARG A 178 4.94 -4.23 25.13
C ARG A 178 4.31 -3.68 26.42
N ASP A 179 2.98 -3.59 26.47
CA ASP A 179 2.20 -3.12 27.63
C ASP A 179 2.48 -1.66 28.06
N GLN A 180 3.06 -0.81 27.19
CA GLN A 180 3.40 0.59 27.47
C GLN A 180 2.36 1.63 26.97
N GLY A 181 1.20 1.18 26.49
CA GLY A 181 0.20 2.07 25.89
C GLY A 181 0.52 2.46 24.44
N ALA A 182 -0.43 3.15 23.79
CA ALA A 182 -0.28 3.65 22.43
C ALA A 182 0.30 5.07 22.43
N ASP A 183 1.07 5.43 21.40
CA ASP A 183 1.74 6.73 21.31
C ASP A 183 0.97 7.72 20.44
N TYR A 184 0.03 8.46 21.04
CA TYR A 184 -0.88 9.37 20.34
C TYR A 184 -0.18 10.52 19.61
N ARG A 185 1.10 10.81 19.91
CA ARG A 185 1.90 11.77 19.13
C ARG A 185 2.03 11.37 17.66
N CYS A 186 2.01 10.06 17.38
CA CYS A 186 2.04 9.56 16.01
C CYS A 186 0.73 9.85 15.26
N LEU A 187 -0.42 9.83 15.94
CA LEU A 187 -1.70 10.25 15.35
C LEU A 187 -1.73 11.75 15.11
N LEU A 188 -1.16 12.55 16.01
CA LEU A 188 -1.01 13.99 15.80
C LEU A 188 -0.17 14.28 14.55
N ALA A 189 1.00 13.63 14.40
CA ALA A 189 1.83 13.78 13.21
C ALA A 189 1.11 13.36 11.92
N LEU A 190 0.36 12.24 11.95
CA LEU A 190 -0.46 11.82 10.81
C LEU A 190 -1.55 12.85 10.48
N GLY A 191 -2.23 13.40 11.50
CA GLY A 191 -3.24 14.44 11.33
C GLY A 191 -2.68 15.72 10.73
N LEU A 192 -1.48 16.14 11.15
CA LEU A 192 -0.76 17.26 10.53
C LEU A 192 -0.40 16.97 9.07
N ILE A 193 0.08 15.76 8.76
CA ILE A 193 0.34 15.36 7.37
C ILE A 193 -0.95 15.41 6.54
N TYR A 194 -2.09 14.96 7.07
CA TYR A 194 -3.38 15.05 6.37
C TYR A 194 -3.83 16.47 6.14
N LEU A 195 -3.66 17.36 7.13
CA LEU A 195 -3.94 18.77 6.96
C LEU A 195 -3.07 19.37 5.85
N HIS A 196 -1.77 19.09 5.85
CA HIS A 196 -0.85 19.52 4.80
C HIS A 196 -1.27 19.00 3.41
N LEU A 197 -1.63 17.72 3.31
CA LEU A 197 -2.10 17.12 2.05
C LEU A 197 -3.37 17.80 1.55
N LEU A 198 -4.32 18.11 2.43
CA LEU A 198 -5.53 18.86 2.07
C LEU A 198 -5.18 20.25 1.55
N LEU A 199 -4.33 20.99 2.27
CA LEU A 199 -3.89 22.34 1.90
C LEU A 199 -3.11 22.35 0.57
N ALA A 200 -2.34 21.30 0.30
CA ALA A 200 -1.63 21.09 -0.96
C ALA A 200 -2.53 20.57 -2.11
N GLY A 201 -3.85 20.49 -1.92
CA GLY A 201 -4.79 20.11 -2.98
C GLY A 201 -4.80 18.61 -3.30
N HIS A 202 -4.29 17.74 -2.41
CA HIS A 202 -4.39 16.30 -2.62
C HIS A 202 -5.83 15.78 -2.48
N ARG A 203 -6.12 14.74 -3.26
CA ARG A 203 -7.44 14.09 -3.34
C ARG A 203 -7.45 12.78 -2.54
N PHE A 204 -8.56 12.05 -2.64
CA PHE A 204 -8.83 10.76 -2.02
C PHE A 204 -7.63 9.79 -1.96
N SER A 205 -6.90 9.61 -3.07
CA SER A 205 -5.83 8.60 -3.15
C SER A 205 -4.68 8.79 -2.15
N ALA A 206 -4.38 10.03 -1.77
CA ALA A 206 -3.35 10.31 -0.77
C ALA A 206 -3.81 9.88 0.64
N PHE A 207 -5.00 10.31 1.06
CA PHE A 207 -5.58 9.95 2.36
C PHE A 207 -5.80 8.44 2.48
N TYR A 208 -6.32 7.82 1.43
CA TYR A 208 -6.52 6.37 1.35
C TYR A 208 -5.19 5.62 1.52
N SER A 209 -4.18 5.95 0.73
CA SER A 209 -2.91 5.22 0.77
C SER A 209 -2.16 5.41 2.09
N TYR A 210 -2.10 6.64 2.62
CA TYR A 210 -1.42 6.90 3.89
C TYR A 210 -2.15 6.21 5.05
N THR A 211 -3.49 6.20 5.05
CA THR A 211 -4.27 5.46 6.05
C THR A 211 -3.98 3.97 5.98
N CYS A 212 -3.98 3.37 4.78
CA CYS A 212 -3.73 1.95 4.65
C CYS A 212 -2.31 1.56 5.04
N PHE A 213 -1.30 2.39 4.76
CA PHE A 213 0.07 2.14 5.22
C PHE A 213 0.23 2.32 6.73
N PHE A 214 -0.47 3.28 7.35
CA PHE A 214 -0.56 3.36 8.80
C PHE A 214 -1.17 2.07 9.39
N LEU A 215 -2.27 1.60 8.79
CA LEU A 215 -2.97 0.37 9.19
C LEU A 215 -2.14 -0.90 8.90
N LEU A 216 -1.27 -0.92 7.89
CA LEU A 216 -0.35 -2.02 7.61
C LEU A 216 0.47 -2.37 8.85
N ALA A 217 1.09 -1.35 9.47
CA ALA A 217 1.91 -1.55 10.66
C ALA A 217 1.07 -1.93 11.89
N VAL A 218 -0.10 -1.31 12.08
CA VAL A 218 -1.04 -1.66 13.15
C VAL A 218 -1.49 -3.12 13.03
N GLY A 219 -1.88 -3.55 11.82
CA GLY A 219 -2.27 -4.91 11.51
C GLY A 219 -1.13 -5.90 11.75
N ALA A 220 0.09 -5.58 11.31
CA ALA A 220 1.28 -6.43 11.52
C ALA A 220 1.54 -6.69 13.01
N VAL A 221 1.53 -5.65 13.83
CA VAL A 221 1.69 -5.79 15.28
C VAL A 221 0.55 -6.63 15.88
N ALA A 222 -0.71 -6.35 15.50
CA ALA A 222 -1.87 -7.05 16.03
C ALA A 222 -1.87 -8.55 15.69
N VAL A 223 -1.52 -8.91 14.44
CA VAL A 223 -1.30 -10.31 14.04
C VAL A 223 -0.20 -10.96 14.87
N GLY A 224 0.92 -10.24 15.09
CA GLY A 224 2.01 -10.71 15.93
C GLY A 224 1.58 -11.00 17.37
N VAL A 225 0.85 -10.08 17.98
CA VAL A 225 0.32 -10.22 19.35
C VAL A 225 -0.69 -11.37 19.45
N GLU A 226 -1.63 -11.49 18.52
CA GLU A 226 -2.62 -12.57 18.49
C GLU A 226 -1.95 -13.94 18.39
N SER A 227 -0.95 -14.07 17.49
CA SER A 227 -0.20 -15.32 17.32
C SER A 227 0.57 -15.74 18.58
N SER A 228 1.04 -14.76 19.37
CA SER A 228 1.77 -15.00 20.62
C SER A 228 0.83 -15.31 21.80
N ARG A 229 -0.34 -14.65 21.87
CA ARG A 229 -1.35 -14.85 22.93
C ARG A 229 -2.08 -16.19 22.84
N SER A 230 -2.30 -16.70 21.63
CA SER A 230 -2.84 -18.05 21.44
C SER A 230 -2.00 -19.14 22.11
N MET A 231 -0.75 -18.84 22.50
CA MET A 231 0.14 -19.75 23.25
C MET A 231 0.06 -19.57 24.77
N ALA A 232 -0.35 -18.40 25.27
CA ALA A 232 -0.19 -18.01 26.68
C ALA A 232 -1.47 -18.14 27.53
N GLY A 233 -2.63 -18.40 26.93
CA GLY A 233 -3.88 -18.65 27.66
C GLY A 233 -4.38 -17.41 28.43
N SER A 234 -5.28 -16.66 27.80
CA SER A 234 -5.96 -15.46 28.33
C SER A 234 -5.08 -14.19 28.50
N GLY A 235 -5.41 -13.17 27.72
CA GLY A 235 -4.88 -11.81 27.87
C GLY A 235 -5.96 -10.80 27.44
N PRO A 236 -5.93 -9.56 27.96
CA PRO A 236 -6.95 -8.53 27.67
C PRO A 236 -7.04 -8.23 26.17
N ALA A 237 -8.16 -7.70 25.68
CA ALA A 237 -8.38 -7.40 24.25
C ALA A 237 -7.17 -6.68 23.59
N ILE A 238 -6.80 -7.07 22.35
CA ILE A 238 -5.63 -6.53 21.61
C ILE A 238 -5.67 -5.00 21.50
N LEU A 239 -6.88 -4.46 21.27
CA LEU A 239 -7.17 -3.04 21.40
C LEU A 239 -8.17 -2.83 22.53
N GLY A 240 -7.87 -1.90 23.43
CA GLY A 240 -8.85 -1.34 24.34
C GLY A 240 -9.89 -0.49 23.59
N MET A 241 -10.97 -0.13 24.28
CA MET A 241 -12.06 0.64 23.68
C MET A 241 -11.59 2.00 23.18
N GLN A 242 -10.66 2.65 23.90
CA GLN A 242 -10.11 3.95 23.54
C GLN A 242 -9.32 3.90 22.23
N GLU A 243 -8.46 2.88 22.04
CA GLU A 243 -7.66 2.76 20.82
C GLU A 243 -8.53 2.44 19.61
N ARG A 244 -9.56 1.58 19.77
CA ARG A 244 -10.56 1.34 18.70
C ARG A 244 -11.28 2.62 18.31
N ARG A 245 -11.69 3.42 19.31
CA ARG A 245 -12.32 4.72 19.07
C ARG A 245 -11.37 5.66 18.34
N MET A 246 -10.11 5.75 18.76
CA MET A 246 -9.15 6.65 18.13
C MET A 246 -8.79 6.24 16.70
N ILE A 247 -8.57 4.95 16.44
CA ILE A 247 -8.39 4.45 15.06
C ILE A 247 -9.65 4.73 14.23
N GLY A 248 -10.83 4.48 14.80
CA GLY A 248 -12.11 4.80 14.15
C GLY A 248 -12.24 6.29 13.82
N VAL A 249 -11.90 7.18 14.75
CA VAL A 249 -11.87 8.63 14.54
C VAL A 249 -10.85 9.02 13.47
N SER A 250 -9.65 8.42 13.45
CA SER A 250 -8.66 8.67 12.41
C SER A 250 -9.13 8.23 11.02
N ILE A 251 -9.81 7.08 10.92
CA ILE A 251 -10.43 6.61 9.67
C ILE A 251 -11.55 7.56 9.24
N LEU A 252 -12.45 7.92 10.16
CA LEU A 252 -13.54 8.87 9.88
C LEU A 252 -13.01 10.23 9.44
N LEU A 253 -11.94 10.73 10.08
CA LEU A 253 -11.27 11.96 9.69
C LEU A 253 -10.67 11.83 8.29
N ALA A 254 -9.97 10.73 7.98
CA ALA A 254 -9.43 10.50 6.65
C ALA A 254 -10.53 10.47 5.57
N VAL A 255 -11.66 9.83 5.86
CA VAL A 255 -12.84 9.81 4.97
C VAL A 255 -13.42 11.20 4.81
N ALA A 256 -13.64 11.95 5.90
CA ALA A 256 -14.17 13.30 5.85
C ALA A 256 -13.27 14.25 5.03
N LEU A 257 -11.96 14.17 5.23
CA LEU A 257 -10.98 14.95 4.46
C LEU A 257 -10.94 14.53 2.99
N ALA A 258 -11.05 13.24 2.70
CA ALA A 258 -11.11 12.75 1.34
C ALA A 258 -12.39 13.23 0.61
N VAL A 259 -13.54 13.20 1.28
CA VAL A 259 -14.80 13.74 0.76
C VAL A 259 -14.69 15.24 0.53
N ALA A 260 -14.12 16.00 1.48
CA ALA A 260 -13.88 17.43 1.32
C ALA A 260 -12.94 17.74 0.15
N GLY A 261 -11.85 16.98 -0.01
CA GLY A 261 -10.92 17.11 -1.13
C GLY A 261 -11.55 16.76 -2.49
N ILE A 262 -12.43 15.75 -2.53
CA ILE A 262 -13.24 15.46 -3.72
C ILE A 262 -14.18 16.63 -4.02
N ALA A 263 -14.98 17.06 -3.04
CA ALA A 263 -15.93 18.15 -3.20
C ALA A 263 -15.24 19.43 -3.71
N ASN A 264 -14.12 19.82 -3.11
CA ASN A 264 -13.34 20.97 -3.57
C ASN A 264 -12.84 20.79 -5.01
N SER A 265 -12.36 19.60 -5.37
CA SER A 265 -11.88 19.33 -6.73
C SER A 265 -12.97 19.43 -7.79
N TYR A 266 -14.23 19.15 -7.48
CA TYR A 266 -15.33 19.24 -8.45
C TYR A 266 -16.01 20.60 -8.42
N MET A 267 -16.19 21.19 -7.24
CA MET A 267 -16.95 22.43 -7.07
C MET A 267 -16.12 23.69 -7.26
N VAL A 268 -14.80 23.64 -7.07
CA VAL A 268 -13.93 24.83 -7.11
C VAL A 268 -12.95 24.72 -8.28
N VAL A 269 -12.18 23.63 -8.34
CA VAL A 269 -11.12 23.47 -9.35
C VAL A 269 -11.66 23.21 -10.76
N ARG A 270 -12.87 22.64 -10.88
CA ARG A 270 -13.44 22.17 -12.16
C ARG A 270 -14.86 22.69 -12.40
N ALA A 271 -15.19 23.83 -11.79
CA ALA A 271 -16.53 24.39 -11.81
C ALA A 271 -17.02 24.77 -13.22
N ASP A 272 -16.10 25.05 -14.15
CA ASP A 272 -16.39 25.58 -15.49
C ASP A 272 -16.59 24.51 -16.57
N ASP A 273 -16.50 23.22 -16.23
CA ASP A 273 -16.77 22.15 -17.19
C ASP A 273 -18.30 21.92 -17.30
N GLU A 274 -18.91 22.28 -18.44
CA GLU A 274 -20.37 22.20 -18.75
C GLU A 274 -20.99 20.79 -18.67
N GLU A 275 -20.21 19.77 -18.34
CA GLU A 275 -20.62 18.38 -18.40
C GLU A 275 -21.29 17.90 -17.11
N SER A 276 -22.24 16.97 -17.22
CA SER A 276 -22.94 16.40 -16.06
C SER A 276 -21.90 15.82 -15.08
N SER A 277 -21.84 16.38 -13.87
CA SER A 277 -20.89 15.94 -12.83
C SER A 277 -21.09 14.46 -12.45
N GLN A 278 -22.27 13.89 -12.75
CA GLN A 278 -22.61 12.51 -12.50
C GLN A 278 -21.86 11.55 -13.43
N ASP A 279 -21.82 11.83 -14.73
CA ASP A 279 -21.16 10.94 -15.71
C ASP A 279 -19.66 10.82 -15.43
N ARG A 280 -19.01 11.93 -15.04
CA ARG A 280 -17.60 11.94 -14.65
C ARG A 280 -17.32 11.17 -13.36
N ILE A 281 -18.27 11.14 -12.43
CA ILE A 281 -18.14 10.34 -11.20
C ILE A 281 -18.28 8.86 -11.54
N VAL A 282 -19.28 8.49 -12.36
CA VAL A 282 -19.48 7.12 -12.83
C VAL A 282 -18.23 6.63 -13.58
N GLU A 283 -17.70 7.44 -14.50
CA GLU A 283 -16.51 7.10 -15.24
C GLU A 283 -15.32 6.84 -14.30
N ARG A 284 -15.00 7.77 -13.39
CA ARG A 284 -13.87 7.62 -12.45
C ARG A 284 -14.00 6.47 -11.48
N VAL A 285 -15.22 6.22 -10.99
CA VAL A 285 -15.46 5.22 -9.95
C VAL A 285 -15.71 3.83 -10.54
N LEU A 286 -16.40 3.72 -11.68
CA LEU A 286 -16.85 2.44 -12.19
C LEU A 286 -16.18 2.02 -13.51
N VAL A 287 -15.60 2.94 -14.29
CA VAL A 287 -14.98 2.63 -15.60
C VAL A 287 -13.44 2.60 -15.48
N GLN A 288 -12.83 3.70 -15.02
CA GLN A 288 -11.37 3.90 -15.08
C GLN A 288 -10.55 2.85 -14.33
N GLN A 289 -11.11 2.19 -13.30
CA GLN A 289 -10.37 1.19 -12.53
C GLN A 289 -10.26 -0.17 -13.24
N GLY A 290 -11.16 -0.45 -14.20
CA GLY A 290 -11.28 -1.72 -14.90
C GLY A 290 -10.99 -1.65 -16.40
N GLU A 291 -10.95 -0.45 -17.00
CA GLU A 291 -10.80 -0.28 -18.45
C GLU A 291 -9.48 -0.86 -19.00
N MET A 292 -8.36 -0.66 -18.29
CA MET A 292 -7.06 -1.22 -18.69
C MET A 292 -7.03 -2.74 -18.57
N TRP A 293 -7.70 -3.28 -17.55
CA TRP A 293 -7.86 -4.72 -17.40
C TRP A 293 -8.69 -5.28 -18.55
N TYR A 294 -9.79 -4.63 -18.93
CA TYR A 294 -10.62 -5.08 -20.03
C TYR A 294 -9.83 -5.18 -21.35
N GLN A 295 -9.04 -4.15 -21.69
CA GLN A 295 -8.17 -4.18 -22.87
C GLN A 295 -7.14 -5.31 -22.81
N THR A 296 -6.50 -5.50 -21.66
CA THR A 296 -5.54 -6.60 -21.44
C THR A 296 -6.24 -7.95 -21.54
N HIS A 297 -7.47 -8.07 -21.03
CA HIS A 297 -8.25 -9.28 -21.07
C HIS A 297 -8.59 -9.66 -22.53
N GLN A 298 -9.01 -8.70 -23.35
CA GLN A 298 -9.24 -8.93 -24.77
C GLN A 298 -7.97 -9.47 -25.45
N ARG A 299 -6.85 -8.74 -25.34
CA ARG A 299 -5.59 -9.13 -25.98
C ARG A 299 -5.07 -10.50 -25.52
N VAL A 300 -4.98 -10.73 -24.21
CA VAL A 300 -4.33 -11.93 -23.65
C VAL A 300 -5.26 -13.14 -23.68
N PHE A 301 -6.54 -12.98 -23.32
CA PHE A 301 -7.45 -14.12 -23.15
C PHE A 301 -8.27 -14.45 -24.38
N LEU A 302 -8.63 -13.46 -25.21
CA LEU A 302 -9.55 -13.66 -26.33
C LEU A 302 -8.82 -13.68 -27.66
N ASP A 303 -7.93 -12.72 -27.89
CA ASP A 303 -7.27 -12.53 -29.20
C ASP A 303 -5.95 -13.31 -29.32
N ALA A 304 -5.39 -13.77 -28.20
CA ALA A 304 -4.03 -14.32 -28.12
C ALA A 304 -2.98 -13.37 -28.74
N GLY A 305 -3.21 -12.06 -28.66
CA GLY A 305 -2.37 -11.00 -29.23
C GLY A 305 -1.18 -10.59 -28.37
N GLN A 306 -0.90 -11.35 -27.30
CA GLN A 306 0.19 -11.09 -26.37
C GLN A 306 1.56 -11.28 -27.04
N ASN A 307 2.50 -10.37 -26.76
CA ASN A 307 3.89 -10.48 -27.19
C ASN A 307 4.87 -10.25 -26.03
N GLU A 308 5.25 -11.34 -25.36
CA GLU A 308 6.12 -11.33 -24.16
C GLU A 308 7.45 -10.60 -24.38
N ALA A 309 8.08 -10.82 -25.54
CA ALA A 309 9.37 -10.23 -25.86
C ALA A 309 9.25 -8.71 -26.00
N LEU A 310 8.22 -8.23 -26.70
CA LEU A 310 7.94 -6.81 -26.83
C LEU A 310 7.58 -6.19 -25.48
N THR A 311 6.73 -6.85 -24.68
CA THR A 311 6.39 -6.39 -23.34
C THR A 311 7.65 -6.24 -22.49
N TYR A 312 8.53 -7.24 -22.46
CA TYR A 312 9.78 -7.17 -21.69
C TYR A 312 10.66 -6.01 -22.15
N ASP A 313 10.84 -5.86 -23.46
CA ASP A 313 11.67 -4.80 -24.05
C ASP A 313 11.16 -3.40 -23.67
N LYS A 314 9.85 -3.16 -23.82
CA LYS A 314 9.18 -1.89 -23.47
C LYS A 314 9.19 -1.59 -21.97
N LEU A 315 9.27 -2.60 -21.12
CA LEU A 315 9.32 -2.41 -19.68
C LEU A 315 10.70 -2.04 -19.15
N PHE A 316 11.75 -2.64 -19.72
CA PHE A 316 13.08 -2.64 -19.11
C PHE A 316 14.20 -2.08 -19.99
N ASN A 317 14.08 -2.16 -21.31
CA ASN A 317 15.13 -1.76 -22.25
C ASN A 317 14.82 -0.42 -22.93
N ASP A 318 13.62 -0.28 -23.51
CA ASP A 318 13.19 0.89 -24.28
C ASP A 318 11.80 1.42 -23.84
N PRO A 319 11.64 1.83 -22.57
CA PRO A 319 10.41 2.49 -22.12
C PRO A 319 10.28 3.90 -22.70
N ILE A 320 9.05 4.41 -22.82
CA ILE A 320 8.80 5.80 -23.24
C ILE A 320 9.52 6.78 -22.31
N ASP A 321 9.38 6.60 -21.00
CA ASP A 321 10.14 7.32 -19.99
C ASP A 321 10.48 6.39 -18.80
N PRO A 322 11.77 6.06 -18.57
CA PRO A 322 12.20 5.17 -17.50
C PRO A 322 12.01 5.74 -16.09
N THR A 323 11.73 7.04 -15.95
CA THR A 323 11.54 7.70 -14.65
C THR A 323 10.14 7.51 -14.06
N PHE A 324 9.16 7.14 -14.90
CA PHE A 324 7.78 6.88 -14.51
C PHE A 324 7.48 5.37 -14.49
N ASN A 325 6.22 5.02 -14.21
CA ASN A 325 5.77 3.64 -14.25
C ASN A 325 5.76 3.10 -15.69
N THR A 326 6.77 2.32 -16.07
CA THR A 326 6.89 1.81 -17.46
C THR A 326 5.78 0.84 -17.83
N SER A 327 5.17 0.18 -16.84
CA SER A 327 4.08 -0.77 -17.07
C SER A 327 2.81 -0.11 -17.56
N ILE A 328 2.39 1.00 -16.95
CA ILE A 328 1.21 1.71 -17.46
C ILE A 328 1.49 2.40 -18.80
N GLN A 329 2.73 2.87 -19.04
CA GLN A 329 3.12 3.44 -20.32
C GLN A 329 3.00 2.43 -21.46
N TYR A 330 3.51 1.21 -21.27
CA TYR A 330 3.35 0.13 -22.25
C TYR A 330 1.87 -0.19 -22.48
N LEU A 331 1.09 -0.36 -21.42
CA LEU A 331 -0.33 -0.68 -21.56
C LEU A 331 -1.12 0.44 -22.28
N MET A 332 -0.75 1.70 -22.05
CA MET A 332 -1.30 2.85 -22.79
C MET A 332 -0.87 2.82 -24.25
N GLU A 333 0.41 2.55 -24.56
CA GLU A 333 0.90 2.42 -25.93
C GLU A 333 0.15 1.33 -26.70
N GLU A 334 -0.09 0.18 -26.09
CA GLU A 334 -0.86 -0.93 -26.68
C GLU A 334 -2.36 -0.61 -26.85
N SER A 335 -2.91 0.33 -26.08
CA SER A 335 -4.35 0.63 -26.11
C SER A 335 -4.69 1.89 -26.93
N LEU A 336 -3.80 2.88 -26.96
CA LEU A 336 -3.99 4.16 -27.66
C LEU A 336 -3.14 4.29 -28.93
N GLY A 337 -2.06 3.53 -29.03
CA GLY A 337 -0.96 3.78 -29.96
C GLY A 337 0.13 4.67 -29.36
N SER A 338 1.33 4.61 -29.94
CA SER A 338 2.55 5.24 -29.37
C SER A 338 2.50 6.76 -29.32
N GLU A 339 1.93 7.41 -30.35
CA GLU A 339 1.89 8.88 -30.44
C GLU A 339 0.94 9.47 -29.40
N GLU A 340 -0.27 8.90 -29.30
CA GLU A 340 -1.27 9.35 -28.35
C GLU A 340 -0.86 9.04 -26.90
N ALA A 341 -0.28 7.86 -26.65
CA ALA A 341 0.25 7.54 -25.32
C ALA A 341 1.35 8.53 -24.88
N ARG A 342 2.26 8.93 -25.78
CA ARG A 342 3.26 9.97 -25.50
C ARG A 342 2.62 11.32 -25.20
N ARG A 343 1.65 11.74 -26.02
CA ARG A 343 0.93 13.01 -25.82
C ARG A 343 0.27 13.08 -24.44
N VAL A 344 -0.41 12.01 -24.03
CA VAL A 344 -1.07 11.91 -22.72
C VAL A 344 -0.06 11.94 -21.57
N LEU A 345 1.09 11.26 -21.73
CA LEU A 345 2.16 11.25 -20.73
C LEU A 345 2.85 12.62 -20.60
N GLU A 346 3.09 13.33 -21.70
CA GLU A 346 3.65 14.68 -21.72
C GLU A 346 2.73 15.70 -21.02
N GLN A 347 1.41 15.47 -21.04
CA GLN A 347 0.43 16.25 -20.28
C GLN A 347 0.40 15.90 -18.78
N GLY A 348 1.27 14.99 -18.32
CA GLY A 348 1.33 14.56 -16.92
C GLY A 348 0.16 13.67 -16.49
N THR A 349 -0.64 13.18 -17.44
CA THR A 349 -1.77 12.30 -17.17
C THR A 349 -1.37 10.83 -17.28
N GLN A 350 -1.85 10.02 -16.35
CA GLN A 350 -1.61 8.58 -16.32
C GLN A 350 -2.90 7.85 -15.97
N TYR A 351 -3.03 6.65 -16.52
CA TYR A 351 -4.19 5.80 -16.32
C TYR A 351 -4.14 5.12 -14.95
N ALA A 352 -5.30 4.75 -14.44
CA ALA A 352 -5.38 3.93 -13.24
C ALA A 352 -5.12 2.45 -13.60
N GLY A 353 -4.34 1.76 -12.77
CA GLY A 353 -4.10 0.31 -12.91
C GLY A 353 -2.68 -0.05 -13.34
N GLY A 354 -2.53 -1.27 -13.85
CA GLY A 354 -1.27 -1.85 -14.34
C GLY A 354 -0.93 -3.22 -13.74
N TYR A 355 -1.45 -3.52 -12.56
CA TYR A 355 -1.47 -4.88 -12.01
C TYR A 355 -2.91 -5.37 -11.96
N PRO A 356 -3.24 -6.64 -12.30
CA PRO A 356 -2.32 -7.67 -12.73
C PRO A 356 -2.05 -7.63 -14.24
N GLU A 357 -2.55 -6.62 -14.97
CA GLU A 357 -2.44 -6.48 -16.43
C GLU A 357 -1.05 -6.86 -16.93
N ILE A 358 -0.02 -6.20 -16.41
CA ILE A 358 1.35 -6.40 -16.90
C ILE A 358 1.89 -7.80 -16.63
N LEU A 359 1.42 -8.49 -15.58
CA LEU A 359 1.83 -9.86 -15.30
C LEU A 359 1.22 -10.82 -16.32
N PHE A 360 0.01 -10.55 -16.80
CA PHE A 360 -0.62 -11.31 -17.88
C PHE A 360 -0.02 -11.00 -19.25
N GLU A 361 0.41 -9.76 -19.51
CA GLU A 361 1.15 -9.44 -20.73
C GLU A 361 2.52 -10.15 -20.75
N LEU A 362 3.20 -10.27 -19.59
CA LEU A 362 4.50 -10.95 -19.49
C LEU A 362 4.44 -12.48 -19.46
N GLY A 363 3.41 -13.07 -18.86
CA GLY A 363 3.33 -14.53 -18.65
C GLY A 363 2.17 -15.20 -19.38
N GLY A 364 1.38 -14.44 -20.12
CA GLY A 364 0.20 -14.91 -20.81
C GLY A 364 -0.90 -15.40 -19.89
N GLN A 365 -1.86 -16.12 -20.46
CA GLN A 365 -3.05 -16.58 -19.74
C GLN A 365 -2.71 -17.43 -18.51
N VAL A 366 -1.74 -18.35 -18.64
CA VAL A 366 -1.39 -19.30 -17.57
C VAL A 366 -0.24 -18.78 -16.71
N GLY A 367 0.84 -18.30 -17.33
CA GLY A 367 1.99 -17.77 -16.60
C GLY A 367 1.66 -16.49 -15.85
N GLY A 368 0.70 -15.68 -16.32
CA GLY A 368 0.21 -14.51 -15.58
C GLY A 368 -0.35 -14.86 -14.19
N PHE A 369 -1.14 -15.95 -14.07
CA PHE A 369 -1.59 -16.44 -12.76
C PHE A 369 -0.42 -16.92 -11.89
N ALA A 370 0.58 -17.57 -12.47
CA ALA A 370 1.78 -17.98 -11.73
C ALA A 370 2.55 -16.77 -11.20
N LEU A 371 2.72 -15.72 -12.00
CA LEU A 371 3.36 -14.47 -11.60
C LEU A 371 2.57 -13.75 -10.51
N VAL A 372 1.24 -13.69 -10.61
CA VAL A 372 0.36 -13.19 -9.54
C VAL A 372 0.59 -13.95 -8.25
N PHE A 373 0.58 -15.29 -8.29
CA PHE A 373 0.82 -16.11 -7.10
C PHE A 373 2.20 -15.85 -6.48
N LEU A 374 3.26 -15.84 -7.29
CA LEU A 374 4.64 -15.65 -6.83
C LEU A 374 4.86 -14.26 -6.21
N THR A 375 4.37 -13.21 -6.87
CA THR A 375 4.47 -11.83 -6.37
C THR A 375 3.69 -11.68 -5.06
N SER A 376 2.53 -12.31 -4.93
CA SER A 376 1.75 -12.29 -3.68
C SER A 376 2.42 -13.08 -2.55
N CYS A 377 3.07 -14.21 -2.85
CA CYS A 377 3.90 -14.92 -1.88
C CYS A 377 5.07 -14.07 -1.39
N ALA A 378 5.75 -13.35 -2.28
CA ALA A 378 6.83 -12.44 -1.93
C ALA A 378 6.35 -11.29 -1.03
N THR A 379 5.21 -10.67 -1.36
CA THR A 379 4.58 -9.63 -0.52
C THR A 379 4.27 -10.17 0.88
N ALA A 380 3.64 -11.35 0.97
CA ALA A 380 3.31 -11.95 2.25
C ALA A 380 4.54 -12.32 3.08
N LEU A 381 5.63 -12.76 2.45
CA LEU A 381 6.90 -13.01 3.13
C LEU A 381 7.47 -11.72 3.74
N LEU A 382 7.43 -10.60 3.01
CA LEU A 382 7.88 -9.30 3.52
C LEU A 382 6.99 -8.82 4.68
N CYS A 383 5.67 -8.95 4.56
CA CYS A 383 4.76 -8.66 5.67
C CYS A 383 5.06 -9.54 6.89
N TRP A 384 5.41 -10.81 6.68
CA TRP A 384 5.84 -11.68 7.77
C TRP A 384 7.16 -11.25 8.41
N VAL A 385 8.13 -10.79 7.62
CA VAL A 385 9.38 -10.18 8.14
C VAL A 385 9.03 -8.97 9.01
N LEU A 386 8.13 -8.09 8.58
CA LEU A 386 7.66 -6.96 9.37
C LEU A 386 7.04 -7.40 10.70
N ILE A 387 6.14 -8.38 10.69
CA ILE A 387 5.53 -8.95 11.91
C ILE A 387 6.63 -9.47 12.85
N ARG A 388 7.55 -10.29 12.35
CA ARG A 388 8.62 -10.90 13.14
C ARG A 388 9.59 -9.87 13.71
N ALA A 389 9.98 -8.89 12.90
CA ALA A 389 10.88 -7.82 13.32
C ALA A 389 10.24 -7.00 14.44
N THR A 390 8.98 -6.61 14.26
CA THR A 390 8.21 -5.86 15.25
C THR A 390 8.10 -6.62 16.57
N MET A 391 7.72 -7.91 16.52
CA MET A 391 7.56 -8.76 17.70
C MET A 391 8.88 -9.11 18.38
N GLY A 392 9.97 -9.18 17.61
CA GLY A 392 11.32 -9.41 18.11
C GLY A 392 12.00 -8.14 18.63
N GLY A 393 11.41 -6.96 18.44
CA GLY A 393 12.03 -5.68 18.76
C GLY A 393 13.13 -5.25 17.79
N CYS A 394 13.24 -5.85 16.61
CA CYS A 394 14.15 -5.44 15.53
C CYS A 394 13.59 -4.20 14.82
N LEU A 395 13.72 -3.02 15.43
CA LEU A 395 13.09 -1.79 14.93
C LEU A 395 13.66 -1.36 13.57
N PHE A 396 14.98 -1.46 13.36
CA PHE A 396 15.58 -1.06 12.10
C PHE A 396 15.15 -1.98 10.96
N THR A 397 15.05 -3.28 11.23
CA THR A 397 14.49 -4.25 10.30
C THR A 397 13.03 -3.95 10.00
N ALA A 398 12.21 -3.61 11.01
CA ALA A 398 10.79 -3.31 10.82
C ALA A 398 10.60 -2.04 9.97
N VAL A 399 11.35 -0.98 10.25
CA VAL A 399 11.34 0.26 9.43
C VAL A 399 11.81 -0.04 8.01
N GLY A 400 12.92 -0.75 7.84
CA GLY A 400 13.43 -1.15 6.52
C GLY A 400 12.40 -1.99 5.73
N ALA A 401 11.71 -2.92 6.40
CA ALA A 401 10.66 -3.73 5.80
C ALA A 401 9.50 -2.87 5.31
N ILE A 402 9.08 -1.83 6.03
CA ILE A 402 8.02 -0.91 5.56
C ILE A 402 8.43 -0.22 4.24
N PHE A 403 9.68 0.21 4.10
CA PHE A 403 10.16 0.82 2.86
C PHE A 403 10.23 -0.16 1.68
N VAL A 404 10.58 -1.42 1.92
CA VAL A 404 10.60 -2.46 0.89
C VAL A 404 9.17 -2.89 0.53
N ILE A 405 8.31 -3.12 1.52
CA ILE A 405 6.89 -3.45 1.33
C ILE A 405 6.20 -2.34 0.55
N HIS A 406 6.52 -1.07 0.80
CA HIS A 406 5.95 0.05 0.05
C HIS A 406 6.15 -0.10 -1.45
N VAL A 407 7.37 -0.39 -1.90
CA VAL A 407 7.67 -0.58 -3.33
C VAL A 407 6.90 -1.77 -3.90
N VAL A 408 6.84 -2.88 -3.16
CA VAL A 408 6.12 -4.09 -3.59
C VAL A 408 4.59 -3.90 -3.57
N MET A 409 4.04 -3.11 -2.65
CA MET A 409 2.61 -2.80 -2.62
C MET A 409 2.21 -1.88 -3.78
N VAL A 410 3.10 -1.00 -4.23
CA VAL A 410 2.87 -0.17 -5.42
C VAL A 410 2.80 -1.04 -6.68
N LEU A 411 3.56 -2.13 -6.77
CA LEU A 411 3.40 -3.13 -7.84
C LEU A 411 1.96 -3.68 -7.88
N HIS A 412 1.39 -4.08 -6.74
CA HIS A 412 0.04 -4.67 -6.67
C HIS A 412 -1.12 -3.71 -7.00
N ILE A 413 -0.84 -2.43 -7.24
CA ILE A 413 -1.85 -1.44 -7.66
C ILE A 413 -1.52 -0.86 -9.03
N GLY A 414 -0.31 -0.35 -9.20
CA GLY A 414 0.11 0.33 -10.42
C GLY A 414 0.80 -0.58 -11.44
N GLY A 415 1.08 -1.85 -11.12
CA GLY A 415 1.87 -2.71 -12.00
C GLY A 415 3.33 -2.31 -12.12
N MET A 416 3.80 -1.33 -11.36
CA MET A 416 5.15 -0.75 -11.51
C MET A 416 6.22 -1.83 -11.32
N LEU A 417 6.79 -2.36 -12.41
CA LEU A 417 7.84 -3.39 -12.39
C LEU A 417 9.26 -2.81 -12.54
N ASN A 418 9.40 -1.58 -13.05
CA ASN A 418 10.69 -0.94 -13.24
C ASN A 418 11.46 -0.67 -11.94
N PHE A 419 10.86 -0.80 -10.75
CA PHE A 419 11.66 -0.80 -9.51
C PHE A 419 12.72 -1.91 -9.48
N LEU A 420 12.54 -3.00 -10.25
CA LEU A 420 13.49 -4.11 -10.37
C LEU A 420 14.78 -3.73 -11.09
N ILE A 421 14.83 -2.64 -11.84
CA ILE A 421 16.05 -2.14 -12.50
C ILE A 421 16.67 -0.96 -11.75
N HIS A 422 15.93 -0.32 -10.84
CA HIS A 422 16.45 0.80 -10.07
C HIS A 422 17.31 0.34 -8.88
N SER A 423 18.57 0.79 -8.88
CA SER A 423 19.53 0.53 -7.78
C SER A 423 19.00 0.93 -6.40
N THR A 424 18.14 1.95 -6.32
CA THR A 424 17.55 2.42 -5.06
C THR A 424 16.68 1.37 -4.37
N PHE A 425 16.02 0.47 -5.11
CA PHE A 425 15.26 -0.64 -4.52
C PHE A 425 16.20 -1.65 -3.87
N PHE A 426 17.23 -2.10 -4.60
CA PHE A 426 18.20 -3.04 -4.07
C PHE A 426 18.98 -2.46 -2.88
N MET A 427 19.25 -1.16 -2.88
CA MET A 427 19.84 -0.49 -1.72
C MET A 427 18.93 -0.56 -0.49
N LYS A 428 17.62 -0.28 -0.63
CA LYS A 428 16.65 -0.42 0.46
C LYS A 428 16.58 -1.86 0.98
N LEU A 429 16.56 -2.83 0.06
CA LEU A 429 16.55 -4.26 0.39
C LEU A 429 17.83 -4.68 1.12
N ALA A 430 19.00 -4.27 0.62
CA ALA A 430 20.29 -4.56 1.23
C ALA A 430 20.40 -3.95 2.63
N LEU A 431 19.98 -2.68 2.81
CA LEU A 431 19.96 -2.03 4.12
C LEU A 431 19.02 -2.75 5.11
N MET A 432 17.84 -3.18 4.66
CA MET A 432 16.94 -4.00 5.48
C MET A 432 17.59 -5.33 5.89
N LEU A 433 18.25 -6.03 4.96
CA LEU A 433 18.92 -7.30 5.23
C LEU A 433 20.14 -7.13 6.16
N LEU A 434 20.90 -6.05 6.01
CA LEU A 434 22.01 -5.70 6.91
C LEU A 434 21.50 -5.39 8.31
N ALA A 435 20.44 -4.59 8.44
CA ALA A 435 19.78 -4.34 9.72
C ALA A 435 19.30 -5.63 10.37
N MET A 436 18.68 -6.53 9.59
CA MET A 436 18.21 -7.83 10.04
C MET A 436 19.35 -8.72 10.54
N ALA A 437 20.45 -8.81 9.80
CA ALA A 437 21.63 -9.57 10.21
C ALA A 437 22.26 -9.01 11.49
N TRP A 438 22.36 -7.68 11.60
CA TRP A 438 22.92 -7.00 12.76
C TRP A 438 22.06 -7.18 14.01
N GLU A 439 20.76 -6.88 13.94
CA GLU A 439 19.84 -6.99 15.07
C GLU A 439 19.69 -8.46 15.53
N PHE A 440 19.69 -9.44 14.62
CA PHE A 440 19.69 -10.85 15.02
C PHE A 440 20.98 -11.30 15.69
N ARG A 441 22.14 -10.81 15.23
CA ARG A 441 23.42 -11.11 15.89
C ARG A 441 23.44 -10.54 17.30
N ASP A 442 22.98 -9.31 17.47
CA ASP A 442 22.88 -8.66 18.78
C ASP A 442 21.92 -9.43 19.72
N GLN A 443 20.76 -9.85 19.22
CA GLN A 443 19.84 -10.70 19.99
C GLN A 443 20.46 -12.03 20.43
N ARG A 444 21.23 -12.70 19.56
CA ARG A 444 21.93 -13.94 19.92
C ARG A 444 22.97 -13.70 21.00
N ARG A 445 23.75 -12.61 20.90
CA ARG A 445 24.75 -12.23 21.92
C ARG A 445 24.10 -11.97 23.28
N ARG A 446 23.00 -11.21 23.30
CA ARG A 446 22.24 -10.96 24.54
C ARG A 446 21.64 -12.23 25.13
N LYS A 447 21.15 -13.15 24.29
CA LYS A 447 20.68 -14.47 24.76
C LYS A 447 21.82 -15.27 25.41
N ALA A 448 22.98 -15.34 24.77
CA ALA A 448 24.15 -16.04 25.28
C ALA A 448 24.64 -15.47 26.63
N ALA A 449 24.65 -14.14 26.78
CA ALA A 449 25.05 -13.46 28.02
C ALA A 449 24.07 -13.68 29.19
N ILE A 450 22.78 -13.90 28.91
CA ILE A 450 21.78 -14.21 29.95
C ILE A 450 21.83 -15.71 30.33
N SER A 451 22.20 -16.58 29.38
CA SER A 451 22.29 -18.03 29.62
C SER A 451 23.65 -18.49 30.13
N SER A 452 24.67 -17.63 30.19
CA SER A 452 25.93 -17.97 30.84
C SER A 452 25.68 -18.03 32.35
N PRO A 453 25.83 -19.21 33.00
CA PRO A 453 25.74 -19.27 34.45
C PRO A 453 26.81 -18.33 35.01
N PHE A 454 26.42 -17.50 36.00
CA PHE A 454 27.41 -16.83 36.84
C PHE A 454 28.44 -17.90 37.26
N PRO A 455 29.75 -17.64 37.16
CA PRO A 455 30.71 -18.51 37.81
C PRO A 455 30.26 -18.57 39.27
N SER A 456 29.90 -19.77 39.73
CA SER A 456 29.78 -20.00 41.15
C SER A 456 31.09 -19.51 41.75
N GLU A 457 31.05 -18.43 42.53
CA GLU A 457 32.07 -18.13 43.51
C GLU A 457 32.08 -19.32 44.48
N GLN A 458 32.75 -20.40 44.06
CA GLN A 458 33.26 -21.41 44.96
C GLN A 458 34.46 -20.75 45.63
N SER A 459 34.17 -20.25 46.82
CA SER A 459 35.06 -20.21 47.98
C SER A 459 36.47 -20.76 47.76
N ALA A 460 37.46 -19.89 47.88
CA ALA A 460 38.69 -20.17 48.62
C ALA A 460 39.16 -18.87 49.27
#